data_AF-A0A7X8CWK9-F1
#
_entry.id   AF-A0A7X8CWK9-F1
#
_cell.length_a   1.000
_cell.length_b   1.000
_cell.length_c   1.000
_cell.angle_alpha   90.00
_cell.angle_beta   90.00
_cell.angle_gamma   90.00
#
_symmetry.space_group_name_H-M   'P 1'
#
loop_
_entity.id
_entity.type
_entity.pdbx_description
1 polymer ?
#
loop_
_entity_poly.entity_id
_entity_poly.type
_entity_poly.pdbx_seq_one_letter_code
_entity_poly.pdbx_strand_id
1 'polypeptide(L)'
;MILVRPGRYVSEALKILEDSRVSPVWSELSQTVYLSDFVGSTRVSLPQALKRVQPGDPRRTPWLDGLIGFYRAGEGEDAWSILYLPASQLPRAVRAFTRSLPGEDWRPADSILPGGPGLLWIPGAVLAAVLALRSRRGRLGTLAAALPWIPLGVSGRITAALAGIWGYQGILDRADRNGLNPAPNKVSDLKGRLPLGLPQALTLTVLAAADPPSIPGLVLSLASAACLVLGSERLKEWKAARRVHDVFRGVILDVERAERESEALRRRRVLAALVASTAVLVFHAFLPASPARPSGTDPALPPLPRPGSANSPRIRDARTVERIVRERAGQGLPTLADAVAHRAYQQALPYSRIGTREYGSLASVVLDKLDPQGDRVNLVRETVVEFDDGWVRNALQEEAGTGIGAVLAGQKGFVEPSIGAPEGGLLYGSLALRDVFFYIILLAPAVLSTVWKGIPLPNLPGRGFRTDSRR
;
A
#
# COMPACT_ATOMS: atom_id res chain seq x y z
N MET A 1 0.60 4.30 -11.89
CA MET A 1 0.46 5.39 -12.86
C MET A 1 1.46 6.49 -12.51
N ILE A 2 2.05 7.17 -13.50
CA ILE A 2 2.97 8.29 -13.29
C ILE A 2 2.44 9.51 -14.05
N LEU A 3 2.57 10.68 -13.45
CA LEU A 3 2.19 11.96 -14.02
C LEU A 3 3.46 12.69 -14.43
N VAL A 4 3.47 13.26 -15.62
CA VAL A 4 4.59 14.02 -16.20
C VAL A 4 4.03 15.32 -16.78
N ARG A 5 4.79 16.41 -16.73
CA ARG A 5 4.39 17.64 -17.41
C ARG A 5 4.17 17.41 -18.92
N PRO A 6 3.17 18.05 -19.55
CA PRO A 6 2.90 17.85 -20.96
C PRO A 6 4.02 18.42 -21.85
N GLY A 7 4.01 18.05 -23.14
CA GLY A 7 4.97 18.55 -24.12
C GLY A 7 6.28 17.77 -24.15
N ARG A 8 7.42 18.47 -24.14
CA ARG A 8 8.77 17.87 -24.30
C ARG A 8 9.09 16.80 -23.25
N TYR A 9 8.60 17.00 -22.03
CA TYR A 9 8.86 16.12 -20.89
C TYR A 9 8.26 14.72 -21.08
N VAL A 10 7.18 14.57 -21.85
CA VAL A 10 6.61 13.24 -22.14
C VAL A 10 7.56 12.40 -22.98
N SER A 11 8.14 12.99 -24.03
CA SER A 11 9.09 12.29 -24.91
C SER A 11 10.38 11.95 -24.16
N GLU A 12 10.87 12.87 -23.34
CA GLU A 12 12.02 12.65 -22.46
C GLU A 12 11.74 11.56 -21.42
N ALA A 13 10.56 11.58 -20.79
CA ALA A 13 10.17 10.58 -19.82
C ALA A 13 10.06 9.19 -20.43
N LEU A 14 9.49 9.06 -21.63
CA LEU A 14 9.45 7.79 -22.35
C LEU A 14 10.85 7.26 -22.65
N LYS A 15 11.76 8.12 -23.10
CA LYS A 15 13.16 7.75 -23.34
C LYS A 15 13.86 7.28 -22.06
N ILE A 16 13.68 7.98 -20.94
CA ILE A 16 14.26 7.59 -19.64
C ILE A 16 13.74 6.21 -19.20
N LEU A 17 12.45 5.95 -19.39
CA LEU A 17 11.85 4.65 -19.06
C LEU A 17 12.39 3.55 -19.97
N GLU A 18 12.52 3.80 -21.27
CA GLU A 18 13.10 2.87 -22.24
C GLU A 18 14.56 2.53 -21.93
N ASP A 19 15.41 3.55 -21.72
CA ASP A 19 16.82 3.41 -21.33
C ASP A 19 16.96 2.63 -20.01
N SER A 20 15.98 2.80 -19.12
CA SER A 20 15.88 2.09 -17.86
C SER A 20 15.28 0.69 -17.99
N ARG A 21 14.93 0.20 -19.19
CA ARG A 21 14.22 -1.07 -19.46
C ARG A 21 12.90 -1.21 -18.69
N VAL A 22 12.17 -0.12 -18.55
CA VAL A 22 10.79 -0.12 -18.05
C VAL A 22 9.86 -0.24 -19.26
N SER A 23 9.23 -1.41 -19.39
CA SER A 23 8.32 -1.73 -20.49
C SER A 23 7.28 -2.76 -20.03
N PRO A 24 6.05 -2.75 -20.57
CA PRO A 24 5.49 -1.74 -21.48
C PRO A 24 5.14 -0.41 -20.79
N VAL A 25 5.10 0.68 -21.55
CA VAL A 25 4.63 2.01 -21.11
C VAL A 25 3.56 2.51 -22.08
N TRP A 26 2.37 2.76 -21.57
CA TRP A 26 1.24 3.28 -22.34
C TRP A 26 1.05 4.76 -22.06
N SER A 27 1.04 5.55 -23.13
CA SER A 27 0.99 7.01 -23.12
C SER A 27 0.21 7.50 -24.34
N GLU A 28 -0.09 8.80 -24.40
CA GLU A 28 -0.67 9.43 -25.59
C GLU A 28 0.15 9.13 -26.86
N LEU A 29 1.48 9.15 -26.75
CA LEU A 29 2.39 8.97 -27.89
C LEU A 29 2.53 7.50 -28.32
N SER A 30 2.42 6.57 -27.38
CA SER A 30 2.52 5.12 -27.66
C SER A 30 1.16 4.46 -27.94
N GLN A 31 0.04 5.17 -27.73
CA GLN A 31 -1.29 4.69 -28.06
C GLN A 31 -1.49 4.61 -29.57
N THR A 32 -1.98 3.47 -30.05
CA THR A 32 -2.40 3.28 -31.45
C THR A 32 -3.91 3.10 -31.54
N VAL A 33 -4.52 3.57 -32.62
CA VAL A 33 -5.96 3.41 -32.92
C VAL A 33 -6.14 2.96 -34.36
N TYR A 34 -7.25 2.28 -34.64
CA TYR A 34 -7.64 2.00 -36.02
C TYR A 34 -8.13 3.28 -36.69
N LEU A 35 -7.69 3.54 -37.91
CA LEU A 35 -8.17 4.66 -38.71
C LEU A 35 -8.39 4.20 -40.14
N SER A 36 -9.54 4.54 -40.69
CA SER A 36 -9.84 4.30 -42.09
C SER A 36 -9.15 5.31 -43.00
N ASP A 37 -8.64 4.83 -44.13
CA ASP A 37 -8.21 5.63 -45.28
C ASP A 37 -9.23 5.55 -46.43
N PHE A 38 -10.45 5.10 -46.14
CA PHE A 38 -11.54 4.80 -47.10
C PHE A 38 -11.26 3.67 -48.09
N VAL A 39 -10.10 3.02 -48.01
CA VAL A 39 -9.80 1.77 -48.74
C VAL A 39 -9.81 0.60 -47.77
N GLY A 40 -9.29 0.80 -46.57
CA GLY A 40 -9.32 -0.16 -45.48
C GLY A 40 -9.21 0.53 -44.12
N SER A 41 -8.68 -0.19 -43.14
CA SER A 41 -8.37 0.33 -41.81
C SER A 41 -6.96 -0.05 -41.41
N THR A 42 -6.17 0.91 -40.93
CA THR A 42 -4.80 0.67 -40.46
C THR A 42 -4.63 1.18 -39.03
N ARG A 43 -3.68 0.60 -38.28
CA ARG A 43 -3.31 1.13 -36.96
C ARG A 43 -2.35 2.30 -37.14
N VAL A 44 -2.72 3.45 -36.58
CA VAL A 44 -1.90 4.67 -36.55
C VAL A 44 -1.74 5.15 -35.12
N SER A 45 -0.71 5.95 -34.85
CA SER A 45 -0.57 6.56 -33.52
C SER A 45 -1.72 7.54 -33.25
N LEU A 46 -2.13 7.68 -31.99
CA LEU A 46 -3.19 8.61 -31.59
C LEU A 46 -2.92 10.06 -32.04
N PRO A 47 -1.70 10.62 -31.90
CA PRO A 47 -1.40 11.96 -32.42
C PRO A 47 -1.58 12.07 -33.94
N GLN A 48 -1.22 11.03 -34.71
CA GLN A 48 -1.44 11.00 -36.15
C GLN A 48 -2.92 10.92 -36.50
N ALA A 49 -3.72 10.14 -35.75
CA ALA A 49 -5.15 10.05 -35.95
C ALA A 49 -5.83 11.42 -35.73
N LEU A 50 -5.52 12.07 -34.60
CA LEU A 50 -6.08 13.39 -34.27
C LEU A 50 -5.66 14.48 -35.26
N LYS A 51 -4.47 14.39 -35.86
CA LYS A 51 -4.03 15.31 -36.93
C LYS A 51 -4.79 15.11 -38.24
N ARG A 52 -5.20 13.87 -38.55
CA ARG A 52 -5.88 13.51 -39.81
C ARG A 52 -7.39 13.73 -39.76
N VAL A 53 -7.98 13.66 -38.57
CA VAL A 53 -9.43 13.64 -38.36
C VAL A 53 -9.88 14.99 -37.81
N GLN A 54 -10.48 15.82 -38.68
CA GLN A 54 -11.00 17.14 -38.32
C GLN A 54 -12.41 17.04 -37.71
N PRO A 55 -12.92 18.09 -37.03
CA PRO A 55 -14.34 18.19 -36.70
C PRO A 55 -15.22 17.98 -37.96
N GLY A 56 -16.17 17.05 -37.88
CA GLY A 56 -17.05 16.69 -39.00
C GLY A 56 -16.54 15.57 -39.92
N ASP A 57 -15.31 15.09 -39.73
CA ASP A 57 -14.81 13.90 -40.43
C ASP A 57 -15.58 12.65 -39.94
N PRO A 58 -16.13 11.81 -40.83
CA PRO A 58 -16.87 10.62 -40.42
C PRO A 58 -16.02 9.64 -39.62
N ARG A 59 -14.69 9.66 -39.76
CA ARG A 59 -13.78 8.82 -38.97
C ARG A 59 -13.68 9.27 -37.52
N ARG A 60 -14.18 10.46 -37.17
CA ARG A 60 -14.19 10.96 -35.80
C ARG A 60 -15.31 10.29 -35.01
N THR A 61 -14.93 9.39 -34.12
CA THR A 61 -15.88 8.65 -33.26
C THR A 61 -15.78 9.10 -31.81
N PRO A 62 -16.82 8.90 -30.98
CA PRO A 62 -16.77 9.16 -29.54
C PRO A 62 -15.58 8.51 -28.81
N TRP A 63 -15.16 7.29 -29.21
CA TRP A 63 -13.94 6.65 -28.70
C TRP A 63 -12.71 7.54 -28.84
N LEU A 64 -12.48 8.11 -30.03
CA LEU A 64 -11.29 8.90 -30.36
C LEU A 64 -11.28 10.21 -29.57
N ASP A 65 -12.45 10.85 -29.43
CA ASP A 65 -12.61 12.08 -28.66
C ASP A 65 -12.36 11.86 -27.16
N GLY A 66 -12.87 10.75 -26.60
CA GLY A 66 -12.68 10.42 -25.19
C GLY A 66 -11.29 9.88 -24.85
N LEU A 67 -10.55 9.35 -25.82
CA LEU A 67 -9.30 8.63 -25.57
C LEU A 67 -8.20 9.52 -24.97
N ILE A 68 -8.19 10.81 -25.32
CA ILE A 68 -7.24 11.79 -24.77
C ILE A 68 -7.43 11.93 -23.24
N GLY A 69 -8.67 11.79 -22.75
CA GLY A 69 -9.00 11.92 -21.33
C GLY A 69 -8.32 10.87 -20.43
N PHE A 70 -7.85 9.76 -21.00
CA PHE A 70 -7.02 8.80 -20.24
C PHE A 70 -5.59 9.28 -20.04
N TYR A 71 -5.07 10.08 -20.96
CA TYR A 71 -3.67 10.46 -20.99
C TYR A 71 -3.42 11.87 -20.49
N ARG A 72 -4.47 12.62 -20.17
CA ARG A 72 -4.38 13.99 -19.70
C ARG A 72 -5.26 14.21 -18.48
N ALA A 73 -4.76 14.96 -17.50
CA ALA A 73 -5.53 15.43 -16.36
C ALA A 73 -5.16 16.88 -16.04
N GLY A 74 -6.14 17.66 -15.59
CA GLY A 74 -5.96 19.08 -15.30
C GLY A 74 -6.00 19.97 -16.53
N GLU A 75 -5.94 21.28 -16.31
CA GLU A 75 -6.01 22.32 -17.35
C GLU A 75 -4.90 23.36 -17.13
N GLY A 76 -4.50 24.05 -18.20
CA GLY A 76 -3.51 25.13 -18.14
C GLY A 76 -2.16 24.68 -17.57
N GLU A 77 -1.65 25.46 -16.61
CA GLU A 77 -0.37 25.19 -15.94
C GLU A 77 -0.42 23.96 -15.02
N ASP A 78 -1.62 23.47 -14.66
CA ASP A 78 -1.83 22.27 -13.85
C ASP A 78 -2.11 21.03 -14.71
N ALA A 79 -1.90 21.11 -16.02
CA ALA A 79 -2.03 19.96 -16.90
C ALA A 79 -0.91 18.93 -16.65
N TRP A 80 -1.30 17.67 -16.65
CA TRP A 80 -0.45 16.49 -16.52
C TRP A 80 -0.72 15.52 -17.65
N SER A 81 0.35 14.98 -18.22
CA SER A 81 0.31 13.80 -19.06
C SER A 81 0.46 12.54 -18.21
N ILE A 82 -0.37 11.55 -18.49
CA ILE A 82 -0.48 10.32 -17.70
C ILE A 82 0.22 9.18 -18.42
N LEU A 83 1.15 8.54 -17.71
CA LEU A 83 1.85 7.34 -18.13
C LEU A 83 1.35 6.14 -17.33
N TYR A 84 0.85 5.14 -18.04
CA TYR A 84 0.48 3.85 -17.48
C TYR A 84 1.62 2.85 -17.65
N LEU A 85 1.90 2.10 -16.59
CA LEU A 85 2.89 1.02 -16.59
C LEU A 85 2.45 -0.06 -15.59
N PRO A 86 2.93 -1.31 -15.74
CA PRO A 86 2.65 -2.37 -14.77
C PRO A 86 3.12 -1.99 -13.36
N ALA A 87 2.33 -2.31 -12.33
CA ALA A 87 2.65 -1.97 -10.94
C ALA A 87 4.04 -2.49 -10.49
N SER A 88 4.47 -3.65 -11.00
CA SER A 88 5.78 -4.23 -10.74
C SER A 88 6.96 -3.38 -11.23
N GLN A 89 6.74 -2.51 -12.22
CA GLN A 89 7.76 -1.62 -12.78
C GLN A 89 7.84 -0.27 -12.07
N LEU A 90 6.85 0.08 -11.23
CA LEU A 90 6.76 1.39 -10.57
C LEU A 90 8.01 1.74 -9.75
N PRO A 91 8.59 0.86 -8.91
CA PRO A 91 9.80 1.19 -8.15
C PRO A 91 11.03 1.44 -9.03
N ARG A 92 11.06 0.85 -10.22
CA ARG A 92 12.15 1.06 -11.20
C ARG A 92 11.96 2.39 -11.92
N ALA A 93 10.74 2.68 -12.36
CA ALA A 93 10.37 3.94 -12.99
C ALA A 93 10.61 5.15 -12.07
N VAL A 94 10.18 5.06 -10.80
CA VAL A 94 10.44 6.09 -9.78
C VAL A 94 11.94 6.33 -9.63
N ARG A 95 12.75 5.28 -9.45
CA ARG A 95 14.21 5.43 -9.33
C ARG A 95 14.85 6.05 -10.58
N ALA A 96 14.36 5.72 -11.76
CA ALA A 96 14.84 6.29 -13.02
C ALA A 96 14.54 7.78 -13.10
N PHE A 97 13.30 8.18 -12.79
CA PHE A 97 12.90 9.59 -12.82
C PHE A 97 13.55 10.42 -11.72
N THR A 98 13.68 9.92 -10.48
CA THR A 98 14.38 10.64 -9.40
C THR A 98 15.83 10.97 -9.75
N ARG A 99 16.47 10.19 -10.62
CA ARG A 99 17.84 10.43 -11.06
C ARG A 99 17.96 11.38 -12.26
N SER A 100 16.91 11.47 -13.07
CA SER A 100 17.00 12.03 -14.42
C SER A 100 16.12 13.25 -14.64
N LEU A 101 15.05 13.42 -13.86
CA LEU A 101 14.10 14.53 -13.98
C LEU A 101 13.94 15.28 -12.64
N PRO A 102 13.79 16.62 -12.68
CA PRO A 102 13.42 17.41 -11.51
C PRO A 102 12.11 16.92 -10.89
N GLY A 103 11.99 16.97 -9.56
CA GLY A 103 10.79 16.49 -8.84
C GLY A 103 9.50 17.27 -9.15
N GLU A 104 9.59 18.44 -9.79
CA GLU A 104 8.44 19.26 -10.21
C GLU A 104 7.86 18.84 -11.56
N ASP A 105 8.67 18.14 -12.39
CA ASP A 105 8.30 17.75 -13.75
C ASP A 105 7.58 16.40 -13.82
N TRP A 106 7.63 15.62 -12.73
CA TRP A 106 6.98 14.33 -12.63
C TRP A 106 6.58 13.99 -11.19
N ARG A 107 5.55 13.17 -11.04
CA ARG A 107 5.17 12.59 -9.74
C ARG A 107 4.42 11.27 -9.92
N PRO A 108 4.59 10.28 -9.02
CA PRO A 108 3.73 9.11 -9.02
C PRO A 108 2.28 9.56 -8.73
N ALA A 109 1.31 8.98 -9.42
CA ALA A 109 -0.10 9.34 -9.22
C ALA A 109 -0.60 8.94 -7.82
N ASP A 110 -0.11 7.81 -7.33
CA ASP A 110 -0.31 7.38 -5.96
C ASP A 110 0.93 7.79 -5.17
N SER A 111 0.76 8.71 -4.22
CA SER A 111 1.82 9.10 -3.28
C SER A 111 2.18 7.99 -2.29
N ILE A 112 1.58 6.80 -2.45
CA ILE A 112 1.96 5.56 -1.77
C ILE A 112 3.29 5.10 -2.37
N LEU A 113 4.34 5.91 -2.22
CA LEU A 113 5.66 5.34 -2.05
C LEU A 113 5.50 4.31 -0.94
N PRO A 114 5.76 3.00 -1.20
CA PRO A 114 5.65 1.97 -0.17
C PRO A 114 6.48 2.46 0.99
N GLY A 115 5.81 2.78 2.10
CA GLY A 115 6.28 3.71 3.12
C GLY A 115 7.78 3.57 3.31
N GLY A 116 8.54 4.55 2.80
CA GLY A 116 9.94 4.66 3.16
C GLY A 116 10.02 4.55 4.68
N PRO A 117 11.04 3.88 5.24
CA PRO A 117 11.08 3.52 6.67
C PRO A 117 10.71 4.76 7.47
N GLY A 118 9.45 4.81 7.91
CA GLY A 118 8.92 6.02 8.51
C GLY A 118 9.81 6.36 9.69
N LEU A 119 9.81 7.62 10.13
CA LEU A 119 10.55 8.04 11.33
C LEU A 119 10.18 7.21 12.59
N LEU A 120 9.20 6.30 12.48
CA LEU A 120 8.82 5.23 13.40
C LEU A 120 9.95 4.37 13.96
N TRP A 121 11.09 4.23 13.28
CA TRP A 121 12.23 3.50 13.87
C TRP A 121 13.03 4.35 14.89
N ILE A 122 12.92 5.68 14.84
CA ILE A 122 13.71 6.61 15.67
C ILE A 122 13.43 6.44 17.16
N PRO A 123 12.17 6.38 17.65
CA PRO A 123 11.92 6.20 19.09
C PRO A 123 12.47 4.88 19.63
N GLY A 124 12.35 3.79 18.86
CA GLY A 124 12.93 2.48 19.21
C GLY A 124 14.45 2.53 19.30
N ALA A 125 15.10 3.19 18.33
CA ALA A 125 16.55 3.41 18.34
C ALA A 125 16.99 4.30 19.52
N VAL A 126 16.25 5.37 19.82
CA VAL A 126 16.52 6.26 20.96
C VAL A 126 16.39 5.51 22.28
N LEU A 127 15.33 4.72 22.47
CA LEU A 127 15.15 3.91 23.68
C LEU A 127 16.30 2.90 23.86
N ALA A 128 16.64 2.18 22.78
CA ALA A 128 17.75 1.23 22.79
C ALA A 128 19.08 1.93 23.13
N ALA A 129 19.34 3.12 22.57
CA ALA A 129 20.52 3.91 22.85
C ALA A 129 20.56 4.38 24.32
N VAL A 130 19.47 4.94 24.85
CA VAL A 130 19.36 5.38 26.26
C VAL A 130 19.66 4.22 27.23
N LEU A 131 19.14 3.03 26.94
CA LEU A 131 19.32 1.86 27.81
C LEU A 131 20.70 1.23 27.65
N ALA A 132 21.29 1.26 26.45
CA ALA A 132 22.69 0.92 26.24
C ALA A 132 23.64 1.86 27.00
N LEU A 133 23.33 3.16 27.07
CA LEU A 133 24.13 4.12 27.84
C LEU A 133 24.04 3.87 29.34
N ARG A 134 22.86 3.52 29.86
CA ARG A 134 22.66 3.24 31.30
C ARG A 134 23.24 1.90 31.77
N SER A 135 23.25 0.85 30.94
CA SER A 135 23.73 -0.47 31.39
C SER A 135 25.23 -0.69 31.13
N ARG A 136 26.10 -0.33 32.08
CA ARG A 136 27.56 -0.56 31.94
C ARG A 136 27.93 -2.04 31.73
N ARG A 137 27.16 -2.99 32.30
CA ARG A 137 27.41 -4.44 32.20
C ARG A 137 26.56 -5.15 31.12
N GLY A 138 25.71 -4.44 30.38
CA GLY A 138 24.70 -5.04 29.49
C GLY A 138 24.60 -4.46 28.08
N ARG A 139 25.50 -3.54 27.68
CA ARG A 139 25.43 -2.75 26.44
C ARG A 139 25.10 -3.55 25.18
N LEU A 140 25.78 -4.68 24.98
CA LEU A 140 25.55 -5.57 23.82
C LEU A 140 24.15 -6.23 23.86
N GLY A 141 23.66 -6.61 25.04
CA GLY A 141 22.32 -7.17 25.19
C GLY A 141 21.21 -6.13 24.97
N THR A 142 21.44 -4.89 25.40
CA THR A 142 20.51 -3.77 25.14
C THR A 142 20.49 -3.36 23.68
N LEU A 143 21.61 -3.42 22.97
CA LEU A 143 21.68 -3.19 21.52
C LEU A 143 21.03 -4.34 20.73
N ALA A 144 21.24 -5.59 21.16
CA ALA A 144 20.56 -6.73 20.56
C ALA A 144 19.02 -6.65 20.73
N ALA A 145 18.56 -6.00 21.80
CA ALA A 145 17.13 -5.74 22.01
C ALA A 145 16.53 -4.70 21.04
N ALA A 146 17.34 -4.08 20.17
CA ALA A 146 16.87 -3.29 19.02
C ALA A 146 16.54 -4.16 17.78
N LEU A 147 17.02 -5.41 17.70
CA LEU A 147 16.73 -6.33 16.57
C LEU A 147 15.22 -6.54 16.31
N PRO A 148 14.33 -6.62 17.33
CA PRO A 148 12.89 -6.77 17.12
C PRO A 148 12.22 -5.55 16.48
N TRP A 149 12.96 -4.46 16.34
CA TRP A 149 12.51 -3.22 15.71
C TRP A 149 12.91 -3.14 14.24
N ILE A 150 13.74 -4.05 13.73
CA ILE A 150 14.08 -4.13 12.30
C ILE A 150 12.86 -4.48 11.43
N PRO A 151 11.98 -5.43 11.81
CA PRO A 151 10.75 -5.71 11.05
C PRO A 151 9.86 -4.47 10.87
N LEU A 152 9.93 -3.55 11.83
CA LEU A 152 9.26 -2.25 11.84
C LEU A 152 9.80 -1.33 10.74
N GLY A 153 11.12 -1.23 10.64
CA GLY A 153 11.79 -0.45 9.59
C GLY A 153 11.57 -1.01 8.19
N VAL A 154 11.37 -2.32 8.06
CA VAL A 154 11.13 -2.97 6.76
C VAL A 154 9.66 -2.93 6.35
N SER A 155 8.73 -3.08 7.31
CA SER A 155 7.30 -3.14 7.00
C SER A 155 6.60 -1.78 6.98
N GLY A 156 7.11 -0.79 7.73
CA GLY A 156 6.46 0.50 7.91
C GLY A 156 5.10 0.41 8.61
N ARG A 157 4.77 -0.72 9.25
CA ARG A 157 3.45 -0.97 9.86
C ARG A 157 3.49 -0.86 11.38
N ILE A 158 2.46 -0.23 11.94
CA ILE A 158 2.28 0.00 13.39
C ILE A 158 2.16 -1.32 14.17
N THR A 159 1.55 -2.35 13.58
CA THR A 159 1.37 -3.65 14.25
C THR A 159 2.70 -4.37 14.50
N ALA A 160 3.66 -4.25 13.57
CA ALA A 160 5.03 -4.72 13.77
C ALA A 160 5.74 -3.96 14.91
N ALA A 161 5.40 -2.67 15.10
CA ALA A 161 5.95 -1.87 16.19
C ALA A 161 5.53 -2.35 17.56
N LEU A 162 4.24 -2.63 17.70
CA LEU A 162 3.67 -3.10 18.95
C LEU A 162 4.28 -4.44 19.35
N ALA A 163 4.44 -5.37 18.40
CA ALA A 163 5.11 -6.64 18.65
C ALA A 163 6.58 -6.46 19.10
N GLY A 164 7.32 -5.52 18.49
CA GLY A 164 8.69 -5.19 18.89
C GLY A 164 8.80 -4.61 20.30
N ILE A 165 7.93 -3.65 20.66
CA ILE A 165 7.85 -3.06 22.02
C ILE A 165 7.58 -4.13 23.07
N TRP A 166 6.77 -5.13 22.73
CA TRP A 166 6.37 -6.15 23.69
C TRP A 166 7.43 -7.23 23.87
N GLY A 167 8.10 -7.61 22.78
CA GLY A 167 9.32 -8.40 22.87
C GLY A 167 10.35 -7.74 23.78
N TYR A 168 10.47 -6.41 23.67
CA TYR A 168 11.33 -5.61 24.53
C TYR A 168 10.92 -5.64 26.02
N GLN A 169 9.63 -5.46 26.31
CA GLN A 169 9.11 -5.55 27.69
C GLN A 169 9.36 -6.94 28.30
N GLY A 170 9.17 -8.01 27.53
CA GLY A 170 9.45 -9.37 28.00
C GLY A 170 10.92 -9.58 28.39
N ILE A 171 11.85 -8.96 27.65
CA ILE A 171 13.29 -8.99 27.97
C ILE A 171 13.59 -8.22 29.26
N LEU A 172 13.01 -7.02 29.44
CA LEU A 172 13.21 -6.20 30.65
C LEU A 172 12.65 -6.88 31.90
N ASP A 173 11.44 -7.42 31.83
CA ASP A 173 10.81 -8.14 32.94
C ASP A 173 11.66 -9.33 33.39
N ARG A 174 12.27 -10.02 32.41
CA ARG A 174 13.17 -11.14 32.67
C ARG A 174 14.53 -10.70 33.20
N ALA A 175 15.06 -9.58 32.75
CA ALA A 175 16.33 -9.03 33.24
C ALA A 175 16.21 -8.66 34.73
N ASP A 176 15.09 -8.08 35.13
CA ASP A 176 14.85 -7.58 36.48
C ASP A 176 14.66 -8.70 37.52
N ARG A 177 13.91 -9.76 37.20
CA ARG A 177 13.70 -10.91 38.10
C ARG A 177 14.98 -11.69 38.38
N ASN A 178 15.81 -11.87 37.35
CA ASN A 178 17.10 -12.56 37.49
C ASN A 178 18.12 -11.75 38.31
N GLY A 179 17.89 -10.45 38.52
CA GLY A 179 18.70 -9.63 39.42
C GLY A 179 18.32 -9.80 40.90
N LEU A 180 17.07 -10.20 41.18
CA LEU A 180 16.52 -10.30 42.54
C LEU A 180 16.58 -11.72 43.12
N ASN A 181 16.56 -12.78 42.29
CA ASN A 181 16.71 -14.14 42.78
C ASN A 181 17.42 -15.04 41.76
N PRO A 182 18.69 -15.44 41.98
CA PRO A 182 19.44 -16.36 41.11
C PRO A 182 19.14 -17.85 41.39
N ALA A 183 18.06 -18.15 42.13
CA ALA A 183 17.64 -19.53 42.35
C ALA A 183 17.32 -20.20 40.99
N PRO A 184 17.61 -21.51 40.83
CA PRO A 184 17.37 -22.21 39.58
C PRO A 184 15.89 -22.09 39.20
N ASN A 185 15.63 -21.36 38.11
CA ASN A 185 14.32 -21.11 37.56
C ASN A 185 13.64 -22.45 37.23
N LYS A 186 12.82 -22.99 38.15
CA LYS A 186 11.95 -24.12 37.84
C LYS A 186 10.92 -23.66 36.80
N VAL A 187 10.79 -24.45 35.74
CA VAL A 187 9.85 -24.28 34.61
C VAL A 187 8.38 -24.12 35.07
N SER A 188 8.07 -24.47 36.33
CA SER A 188 6.75 -24.30 36.96
C SER A 188 6.23 -22.87 37.05
N ASP A 189 7.08 -21.84 36.87
CA ASP A 189 6.65 -20.42 36.92
C ASP A 189 5.93 -19.94 35.64
N LEU A 190 5.73 -20.81 34.65
CA LEU A 190 4.92 -20.52 33.45
C LEU A 190 3.46 -20.13 33.80
N LYS A 191 2.88 -20.75 34.84
CA LYS A 191 1.52 -20.39 35.33
C LYS A 191 1.46 -18.96 35.87
N GLY A 192 2.55 -18.45 36.44
CA GLY A 192 2.66 -17.05 36.87
C GLY A 192 2.81 -16.07 35.70
N ARG A 193 3.19 -16.52 34.51
CA ARG A 193 3.46 -15.65 33.34
C ARG A 193 2.23 -15.42 32.47
N LEU A 194 1.33 -16.40 32.40
CA LEU A 194 0.08 -16.34 31.64
C LEU A 194 -0.75 -15.05 31.84
N PRO A 195 -1.07 -14.62 33.09
CA PRO A 195 -1.89 -13.42 33.28
C PRO A 195 -1.19 -12.12 32.85
N LEU A 196 0.15 -12.12 32.76
CA LEU A 196 0.93 -10.96 32.32
C LEU A 196 1.01 -10.82 30.81
N GLY A 197 0.75 -11.88 30.05
CA GLY A 197 0.84 -11.89 28.58
C GLY A 197 -0.50 -11.97 27.86
N LEU A 198 -1.60 -12.24 28.58
CA LEU A 198 -2.92 -12.45 28.00
C LEU A 198 -3.53 -11.17 27.39
N PRO A 199 -3.51 -10.00 28.06
CA PRO A 199 -3.97 -8.74 27.45
C PRO A 199 -3.22 -8.42 26.16
N GLN A 200 -1.92 -8.72 26.17
CA GLN A 200 -1.03 -8.53 25.06
C GLN A 200 -1.44 -9.44 23.91
N ALA A 201 -1.44 -10.76 24.11
CA ALA A 201 -1.83 -11.71 23.09
C ALA A 201 -3.19 -11.37 22.45
N LEU A 202 -4.15 -10.89 23.26
CA LEU A 202 -5.46 -10.45 22.79
C LEU A 202 -5.38 -9.21 21.87
N THR A 203 -4.61 -8.17 22.24
CA THR A 203 -4.45 -6.97 21.39
C THR A 203 -3.76 -7.29 20.06
N LEU A 204 -2.73 -8.15 20.05
CA LEU A 204 -2.08 -8.59 18.80
C LEU A 204 -3.03 -9.39 17.92
N THR A 205 -3.86 -10.24 18.52
CA THR A 205 -4.85 -11.05 17.79
C THR A 205 -5.90 -10.14 17.13
N VAL A 206 -6.41 -9.14 17.87
CA VAL A 206 -7.35 -8.15 17.34
C VAL A 206 -6.73 -7.34 16.20
N LEU A 207 -5.49 -6.89 16.37
CA LEU A 207 -4.77 -6.13 15.33
C LEU A 207 -4.46 -6.97 14.08
N ALA A 208 -4.06 -8.23 14.27
CA ALA A 208 -3.81 -9.15 13.16
C ALA A 208 -5.09 -9.47 12.36
N ALA A 209 -6.22 -9.57 13.05
CA ALA A 209 -7.53 -9.75 12.40
C ALA A 209 -7.98 -8.49 11.65
N ALA A 210 -7.64 -7.29 12.16
CA ALA A 210 -7.99 -6.02 11.54
C ALA A 210 -7.11 -5.62 10.33
N ASP A 211 -5.84 -6.05 10.30
CA ASP A 211 -4.91 -5.78 9.18
C ASP A 211 -4.13 -7.06 8.77
N PRO A 212 -4.76 -7.96 7.99
CA PRO A 212 -4.15 -9.23 7.58
C PRO A 212 -2.79 -9.11 6.88
N PRO A 213 -2.54 -8.12 5.99
CA PRO A 213 -1.23 -8.00 5.36
C PRO A 213 -0.10 -7.59 6.34
N SER A 214 -0.39 -7.34 7.62
CA SER A 214 0.63 -7.13 8.65
C SER A 214 1.11 -8.38 9.39
N ILE A 215 0.42 -9.52 9.20
CA ILE A 215 0.75 -10.80 9.87
C ILE A 215 2.22 -11.21 9.70
N PRO A 216 2.86 -11.12 8.50
CA PRO A 216 4.26 -11.50 8.35
C PRO A 216 5.21 -10.69 9.23
N GLY A 217 4.98 -9.37 9.33
CA GLY A 217 5.79 -8.48 10.18
C GLY A 217 5.60 -8.76 11.67
N LEU A 218 4.38 -9.10 12.08
CA LEU A 218 4.04 -9.49 13.44
C LEU A 218 4.73 -10.79 13.84
N VAL A 219 4.66 -11.82 12.99
CA VAL A 219 5.33 -13.11 13.20
C VAL A 219 6.85 -12.93 13.31
N LEU A 220 7.45 -12.15 12.41
CA LEU A 220 8.89 -11.87 12.43
C LEU A 220 9.31 -11.18 13.73
N SER A 221 8.51 -10.21 14.19
CA SER A 221 8.76 -9.48 15.44
C SER A 221 8.65 -10.39 16.67
N LEU A 222 7.62 -11.24 16.75
CA LEU A 222 7.47 -12.22 17.83
C LEU A 222 8.58 -13.26 17.83
N ALA A 223 8.95 -13.77 16.65
CA ALA A 223 10.05 -14.73 16.51
C ALA A 223 11.38 -14.12 16.98
N SER A 224 11.68 -12.89 16.56
CA SER A 224 12.89 -12.17 16.99
C SER A 224 12.92 -11.93 18.50
N ALA A 225 11.78 -11.57 19.09
CA ALA A 225 11.63 -11.41 20.54
C ALA A 225 11.87 -12.73 21.29
N ALA A 226 11.26 -13.82 20.82
CA ALA A 226 11.45 -15.14 21.39
C ALA A 226 12.92 -15.59 21.31
N CYS A 227 13.57 -15.42 20.15
CA CYS A 227 14.98 -15.72 19.95
C CYS A 227 15.88 -14.93 20.91
N LEU A 228 15.60 -13.65 21.15
CA LEU A 228 16.36 -12.84 22.10
C LEU A 228 16.16 -13.29 23.54
N VAL A 229 14.94 -13.60 23.93
CA VAL A 229 14.64 -14.11 25.28
C VAL A 229 15.41 -15.41 25.51
N LEU A 230 15.26 -16.38 24.62
CA LEU A 230 15.95 -17.68 24.71
C LEU A 230 17.48 -17.54 24.64
N GLY A 231 17.98 -16.70 23.72
CA GLY A 231 19.41 -16.43 23.58
C GLY A 231 20.01 -15.76 24.82
N SER A 232 19.25 -14.87 25.48
CA SER A 232 19.69 -14.21 26.71
C SER A 232 19.82 -15.19 27.88
N GLU A 233 18.97 -16.21 27.95
CA GLU A 233 19.06 -17.29 28.95
C GLU A 233 20.30 -18.13 28.72
N ARG A 234 20.48 -18.61 27.49
CA ARG A 234 21.62 -19.44 27.11
C ARG A 234 22.94 -18.71 27.35
N LEU A 235 22.99 -17.40 27.07
CA LEU A 235 24.15 -16.58 27.36
C LEU A 235 24.44 -16.46 28.87
N LYS A 236 23.38 -16.38 29.70
CA LYS A 236 23.54 -16.35 31.16
C LYS A 236 24.05 -17.69 31.69
N GLU A 237 23.47 -18.79 31.25
CA GLU A 237 23.91 -20.15 31.60
C GLU A 237 25.36 -20.37 31.20
N TRP A 238 25.72 -20.01 29.96
CA TRP A 238 27.08 -20.09 29.47
C TRP A 238 28.06 -19.22 30.28
N LYS A 239 27.66 -17.99 30.65
CA LYS A 239 28.46 -17.13 31.53
C LYS A 239 28.57 -17.68 32.95
N ALA A 240 27.54 -18.35 33.46
CA ALA A 240 27.58 -18.99 34.77
C ALA A 240 28.52 -20.20 34.77
N ALA A 241 28.44 -21.05 33.74
CA ALA A 241 29.30 -22.22 33.57
C ALA A 241 30.79 -21.88 33.43
N ARG A 242 31.13 -20.68 32.93
CA ARG A 242 32.52 -20.21 32.78
C ARG A 242 33.09 -19.47 33.99
N ARG A 243 32.32 -19.27 35.06
CA ARG A 243 32.84 -18.59 36.26
C ARG A 243 33.58 -19.58 37.14
N VAL A 244 34.83 -19.26 37.43
CA VAL A 244 35.72 -20.05 38.31
C VAL A 244 35.30 -19.96 39.78
N HIS A 245 34.66 -18.85 40.17
CA HIS A 245 34.16 -18.62 41.53
C HIS A 245 32.69 -18.25 41.49
N ASP A 246 31.92 -18.76 42.45
CA ASP A 246 30.55 -18.33 42.68
C ASP A 246 30.56 -16.85 43.08
N VAL A 247 29.79 -16.03 42.35
CA VAL A 247 29.62 -14.63 42.71
C VAL A 247 28.79 -14.57 43.98
N PHE A 248 29.25 -13.82 44.99
CA PHE A 248 28.51 -13.62 46.23
C PHE A 248 27.05 -13.26 45.92
N ARG A 249 26.14 -14.16 46.34
CA ARG A 249 24.70 -13.97 46.17
C ARG A 249 24.21 -13.34 47.46
N GLY A 250 23.73 -12.10 47.37
CA GLY A 250 23.06 -11.48 48.50
C GLY A 250 21.87 -12.34 48.90
N VAL A 251 21.86 -12.83 50.13
CA VAL A 251 20.69 -13.49 50.70
C VAL A 251 19.73 -12.39 51.14
N ILE A 252 18.51 -12.42 50.61
CA ILE A 252 17.47 -11.49 51.03
C ILE A 252 17.04 -11.90 52.44
N LEU A 253 17.34 -11.06 53.43
CA LEU A 253 17.03 -11.33 54.84
C LEU A 253 15.52 -11.21 55.15
N ASP A 254 14.78 -10.44 54.36
CA ASP A 254 13.35 -10.22 54.50
C ASP A 254 12.62 -10.69 53.24
N VAL A 255 12.43 -12.01 53.16
CA VAL A 255 11.80 -12.67 52.00
C VAL A 255 10.37 -12.17 51.82
N GLU A 256 9.62 -12.00 52.91
CA GLU A 256 8.24 -11.52 52.85
C GLU A 256 8.14 -10.10 52.28
N ARG A 257 9.00 -9.19 52.73
CA ARG A 257 9.02 -7.83 52.19
C ARG A 257 9.42 -7.80 50.73
N ALA A 258 10.44 -8.57 50.34
CA ALA A 258 10.86 -8.66 48.95
C ALA A 258 9.76 -9.28 48.06
N GLU A 259 9.03 -10.28 48.55
CA GLU A 259 7.88 -10.85 47.86
C GLU A 259 6.76 -9.82 47.71
N ARG A 260 6.37 -9.12 48.77
CA ARG A 260 5.35 -8.05 48.73
C ARG A 260 5.75 -6.91 47.78
N GLU A 261 7.00 -6.46 47.81
CA GLU A 261 7.51 -5.44 46.91
C GLU A 261 7.49 -5.95 45.45
N SER A 262 7.87 -7.21 45.22
CA SER A 262 7.82 -7.83 43.88
C SER A 262 6.40 -7.96 43.35
N GLU A 263 5.43 -8.33 44.19
CA GLU A 263 4.02 -8.44 43.84
C GLU A 263 3.42 -7.07 43.54
N ALA A 264 3.70 -6.06 44.37
CA ALA A 264 3.25 -4.69 44.15
C ALA A 264 3.80 -4.15 42.83
N LEU A 265 5.07 -4.40 42.53
CA LEU A 265 5.72 -3.98 41.30
C LEU A 265 5.15 -4.75 40.08
N ARG A 266 4.84 -6.04 40.25
CA ARG A 266 4.16 -6.86 39.24
C ARG A 266 2.75 -6.34 38.95
N ARG A 267 1.94 -6.05 39.97
CA ARG A 267 0.60 -5.46 39.81
C ARG A 267 0.65 -4.13 39.08
N ARG A 268 1.60 -3.26 39.43
CA ARG A 268 1.82 -1.97 38.73
C ARG A 268 2.17 -2.16 37.26
N ARG A 269 3.02 -3.13 36.91
CA ARG A 269 3.37 -3.45 35.52
C ARG A 269 2.18 -4.00 34.73
N VAL A 270 1.43 -4.94 35.31
CA VAL A 270 0.21 -5.49 34.71
C VAL A 270 -0.78 -4.38 34.41
N LEU A 271 -1.02 -3.50 35.39
CA LEU A 271 -1.95 -2.38 35.24
C LEU A 271 -1.46 -1.38 34.19
N ALA A 272 -0.16 -1.06 34.17
CA ALA A 272 0.40 -0.19 33.14
C ALA A 272 0.32 -0.80 31.72
N ALA A 273 0.53 -2.11 31.58
CA ALA A 273 0.40 -2.81 30.30
C ALA A 273 -1.05 -2.87 29.83
N LEU A 274 -2.00 -3.11 30.74
CA LEU A 274 -3.43 -3.03 30.46
C LEU A 274 -3.82 -1.62 30.01
N VAL A 275 -3.44 -0.59 30.76
CA VAL A 275 -3.73 0.82 30.41
C VAL A 275 -3.15 1.17 29.04
N ALA A 276 -1.91 0.78 28.75
CA ALA A 276 -1.29 1.03 27.45
C ALA A 276 -2.02 0.28 26.31
N SER A 277 -2.39 -0.99 26.53
CA SER A 277 -3.10 -1.80 25.53
C SER A 277 -4.49 -1.24 25.25
N THR A 278 -5.23 -0.87 26.29
CA THR A 278 -6.55 -0.25 26.16
C THR A 278 -6.45 1.13 25.51
N ALA A 279 -5.46 1.94 25.88
CA ALA A 279 -5.22 3.23 25.23
C ALA A 279 -4.92 3.05 23.73
N VAL A 280 -4.13 2.03 23.36
CA VAL A 280 -3.86 1.71 21.94
C VAL A 280 -5.14 1.34 21.21
N LEU A 281 -5.97 0.47 21.79
CA LEU A 281 -7.24 0.04 21.21
C LEU A 281 -8.23 1.21 21.08
N VAL A 282 -8.37 2.04 22.13
CA VAL A 282 -9.24 3.22 22.12
C VAL A 282 -8.75 4.23 21.10
N PHE A 283 -7.45 4.51 21.02
CA PHE A 283 -6.90 5.43 20.03
C PHE A 283 -7.09 4.89 18.60
N HIS A 284 -6.99 3.57 18.40
CA HIS A 284 -7.25 2.94 17.11
C HIS A 284 -8.74 2.91 16.73
N ALA A 285 -9.65 2.77 17.70
CA ALA A 285 -11.09 2.72 17.47
C ALA A 285 -11.75 4.10 17.38
N PHE A 286 -11.25 5.09 18.12
CA PHE A 286 -11.88 6.40 18.31
C PHE A 286 -11.15 7.57 17.67
N LEU A 287 -9.90 7.43 17.21
CA LEU A 287 -9.51 8.30 16.12
C LEU A 287 -10.13 7.69 14.88
N PRO A 288 -11.23 8.26 14.33
CA PRO A 288 -11.55 8.00 12.95
C PRO A 288 -10.25 8.21 12.16
N ALA A 289 -10.07 7.48 11.06
CA ALA A 289 -9.23 8.01 10.00
C ALA A 289 -9.85 9.37 9.66
N SER A 290 -9.48 10.43 10.40
CA SER A 290 -10.03 11.76 10.23
C SER A 290 -9.79 12.02 8.77
N PRO A 291 -10.85 12.27 7.96
CA PRO A 291 -10.65 12.64 6.58
C PRO A 291 -9.76 13.86 6.64
N ALA A 292 -8.48 13.69 6.29
CA ALA A 292 -7.48 14.70 6.46
C ALA A 292 -7.97 15.88 5.63
N ARG A 293 -8.40 16.94 6.32
CA ARG A 293 -8.72 18.21 5.65
C ARG A 293 -7.42 18.61 4.96
N PRO A 294 -7.40 18.81 3.63
CA PRO A 294 -6.18 19.10 2.89
C PRO A 294 -5.60 20.40 3.43
N SER A 295 -4.63 20.27 4.34
CA SER A 295 -3.92 21.39 4.91
C SER A 295 -2.77 21.74 3.99
N GLY A 296 -3.00 22.71 3.12
CA GLY A 296 -2.01 23.70 2.71
C GLY A 296 -0.98 23.29 1.65
N THR A 297 -1.03 24.03 0.55
CA THR A 297 0.08 24.42 -0.36
C THR A 297 0.61 23.47 -1.42
N ASP A 298 0.39 22.15 -1.37
CA ASP A 298 0.64 21.35 -2.57
C ASP A 298 -0.55 21.47 -3.53
N PRO A 299 -0.35 21.86 -4.82
CA PRO A 299 -1.43 21.95 -5.78
C PRO A 299 -2.10 20.58 -5.88
N ALA A 300 -3.35 20.54 -5.41
CA ALA A 300 -4.17 19.34 -5.39
C ALA A 300 -4.13 18.73 -6.79
N LEU A 301 -3.69 17.48 -6.87
CA LEU A 301 -3.65 16.76 -8.14
C LEU A 301 -5.04 16.84 -8.80
N PRO A 302 -5.12 17.18 -10.09
CA PRO A 302 -6.41 17.20 -10.79
C PRO A 302 -7.03 15.80 -10.73
N PRO A 303 -8.36 15.69 -10.90
CA PRO A 303 -9.01 14.39 -10.87
C PRO A 303 -8.44 13.51 -11.98
N LEU A 304 -8.16 12.26 -11.64
CA LEU A 304 -7.43 11.32 -12.47
C LEU A 304 -8.39 10.26 -13.04
N PRO A 305 -8.12 9.75 -14.26
CA PRO A 305 -8.82 8.60 -14.81
C PRO A 305 -8.56 7.34 -13.98
N ARG A 306 -9.63 6.69 -13.54
CA ARG A 306 -9.58 5.50 -12.68
C ARG A 306 -10.28 4.31 -13.34
N PRO A 307 -9.84 3.09 -13.00
CA PRO A 307 -10.69 1.91 -13.11
C PRO A 307 -12.02 2.14 -12.39
N GLY A 308 -13.15 1.91 -13.05
CA GLY A 308 -14.43 1.71 -12.37
C GLY A 308 -14.59 0.28 -11.84
N SER A 309 -15.79 -0.02 -11.35
CA SER A 309 -16.19 -1.40 -11.06
C SER A 309 -16.38 -2.20 -12.36
N ALA A 310 -15.97 -3.47 -12.36
CA ALA A 310 -16.27 -4.37 -13.46
C ALA A 310 -17.77 -4.66 -13.51
N ASN A 311 -18.43 -4.21 -14.58
CA ASN A 311 -19.89 -4.34 -14.73
C ASN A 311 -20.30 -5.75 -15.19
N SER A 312 -19.40 -6.50 -15.83
CA SER A 312 -19.63 -7.91 -16.18
C SER A 312 -18.31 -8.66 -16.44
N PRO A 313 -18.03 -9.76 -15.72
CA PRO A 313 -16.77 -10.49 -15.89
C PRO A 313 -16.74 -11.46 -17.09
N ARG A 314 -17.84 -11.70 -17.84
CA ARG A 314 -17.90 -12.90 -18.71
C ARG A 314 -18.58 -12.81 -20.08
N ILE A 315 -19.30 -11.76 -20.43
CA ILE A 315 -20.06 -11.76 -21.69
C ILE A 315 -19.31 -10.94 -22.75
N ARG A 316 -18.96 -11.59 -23.87
CA ARG A 316 -18.12 -11.07 -24.98
C ARG A 316 -18.80 -11.26 -26.34
N ASP A 317 -20.10 -11.04 -26.40
CA ASP A 317 -20.90 -11.16 -27.62
C ASP A 317 -21.17 -9.77 -28.23
N ALA A 318 -21.52 -9.75 -29.52
CA ALA A 318 -21.78 -8.52 -30.25
C ALA A 318 -22.91 -7.70 -29.60
N ARG A 319 -24.00 -8.37 -29.20
CA ARG A 319 -25.16 -7.71 -28.57
C ARG A 319 -24.81 -7.00 -27.26
N THR A 320 -23.91 -7.56 -26.44
CA THR A 320 -23.48 -6.88 -25.21
C THR A 320 -22.64 -5.66 -25.51
N VAL A 321 -21.75 -5.71 -26.52
CA VAL A 321 -20.97 -4.53 -26.95
C VAL A 321 -21.91 -3.42 -27.43
N GLU A 322 -22.86 -3.74 -28.31
CA GLU A 322 -23.85 -2.77 -28.81
C GLU A 322 -24.67 -2.16 -27.66
N ARG A 323 -25.14 -3.00 -26.73
CA ARG A 323 -25.91 -2.57 -25.57
C ARG A 323 -25.10 -1.63 -24.67
N ILE A 324 -23.86 -1.98 -24.32
CA ILE A 324 -22.99 -1.15 -23.47
C ILE A 324 -22.76 0.21 -24.13
N VAL A 325 -22.49 0.24 -25.44
CA VAL A 325 -22.23 1.49 -26.16
C VAL A 325 -23.49 2.34 -26.28
N ARG A 326 -24.67 1.72 -26.50
CA ARG A 326 -25.95 2.44 -26.64
C ARG A 326 -26.54 2.93 -25.32
N GLU A 327 -26.47 2.12 -24.26
CA GLU A 327 -26.99 2.48 -22.93
C GLU A 327 -26.13 3.54 -22.24
N ARG A 328 -24.95 3.83 -22.78
CA ARG A 328 -24.05 4.84 -22.26
C ARG A 328 -24.58 6.25 -22.48
N ALA A 329 -25.16 6.81 -21.44
CA ALA A 329 -25.85 8.10 -21.47
C ALA A 329 -24.95 9.35 -21.30
N GLY A 330 -23.62 9.28 -21.36
CA GLY A 330 -22.78 10.44 -20.98
C GLY A 330 -21.34 10.53 -21.49
N GLN A 331 -20.71 11.70 -21.23
CA GLN A 331 -19.33 12.10 -21.55
C GLN A 331 -18.29 11.39 -20.64
N GLY A 332 -18.38 10.08 -20.49
CA GLY A 332 -17.44 9.28 -19.71
C GLY A 332 -16.17 8.90 -20.49
N LEU A 333 -15.13 8.49 -19.77
CA LEU A 333 -13.91 7.93 -20.36
C LEU A 333 -14.26 6.65 -21.16
N PRO A 334 -13.70 6.44 -22.36
CA PRO A 334 -14.24 5.40 -23.22
C PRO A 334 -13.86 3.98 -22.74
N THR A 335 -14.74 2.99 -22.96
CA THR A 335 -14.60 1.61 -22.47
C THR A 335 -13.96 0.67 -23.50
N LEU A 336 -13.58 -0.56 -23.10
CA LEU A 336 -13.12 -1.55 -24.07
C LEU A 336 -14.20 -1.90 -25.12
N ALA A 337 -15.49 -1.76 -24.80
CA ALA A 337 -16.58 -1.92 -25.77
C ALA A 337 -16.57 -0.80 -26.81
N ASP A 338 -16.29 0.43 -26.39
CA ASP A 338 -16.15 1.58 -27.29
C ASP A 338 -14.95 1.41 -28.25
N ALA A 339 -13.85 0.78 -27.82
CA ALA A 339 -12.72 0.46 -28.70
C ALA A 339 -13.10 -0.53 -29.82
N VAL A 340 -13.88 -1.55 -29.47
CA VAL A 340 -14.40 -2.54 -30.44
C VAL A 340 -15.39 -1.88 -31.40
N ALA A 341 -16.33 -1.09 -30.89
CA ALA A 341 -17.28 -0.34 -31.69
C ALA A 341 -16.57 0.64 -32.65
N HIS A 342 -15.54 1.34 -32.17
CA HIS A 342 -14.69 2.19 -32.98
C HIS A 342 -14.03 1.41 -34.12
N ARG A 343 -13.42 0.25 -33.83
CA ARG A 343 -12.81 -0.59 -34.86
C ARG A 343 -13.82 -1.07 -35.90
N ALA A 344 -14.97 -1.57 -35.47
CA ALA A 344 -16.04 -2.02 -36.37
C ALA A 344 -16.50 -0.87 -37.28
N TYR A 345 -16.67 0.32 -36.70
CA TYR A 345 -17.02 1.52 -37.43
C TYR A 345 -15.96 1.89 -38.49
N GLN A 346 -14.68 1.93 -38.13
CA GLN A 346 -13.59 2.23 -39.07
C GLN A 346 -13.47 1.19 -40.20
N GLN A 347 -13.70 -0.10 -39.90
CA GLN A 347 -13.67 -1.16 -40.90
C GLN A 347 -14.86 -1.13 -41.86
N ALA A 348 -16.02 -0.64 -41.40
CA ALA A 348 -17.22 -0.54 -42.21
C ALA A 348 -17.26 0.71 -43.12
N LEU A 349 -16.49 1.75 -42.79
CA LEU A 349 -16.51 3.03 -43.50
C LEU A 349 -16.28 2.94 -45.02
N PRO A 350 -15.30 2.15 -45.53
CA PRO A 350 -15.09 1.99 -46.98
C PRO A 350 -16.31 1.46 -47.74
N TYR A 351 -17.19 0.75 -47.04
CA TYR A 351 -18.32 0.02 -47.62
C TYR A 351 -19.68 0.65 -47.27
N SER A 352 -19.69 1.74 -46.50
CA SER A 352 -20.91 2.39 -46.03
C SER A 352 -21.05 3.76 -46.66
N ARG A 353 -22.28 4.19 -46.94
CA ARG A 353 -22.53 5.59 -47.31
C ARG A 353 -22.19 6.48 -46.11
N ILE A 354 -21.42 7.54 -46.34
CA ILE A 354 -21.05 8.48 -45.29
C ILE A 354 -22.31 9.00 -44.59
N GLY A 355 -22.33 8.89 -43.25
CA GLY A 355 -23.45 9.34 -42.42
C GLY A 355 -24.59 8.32 -42.24
N THR A 356 -24.58 7.16 -42.91
CA THR A 356 -25.65 6.16 -42.75
C THR A 356 -25.37 5.12 -41.67
N ARG A 357 -24.10 4.95 -41.26
CA ARG A 357 -23.74 4.00 -40.21
C ARG A 357 -23.81 4.66 -38.83
N GLU A 358 -24.57 4.06 -37.93
CA GLU A 358 -24.63 4.44 -36.53
C GLU A 358 -23.37 3.94 -35.79
N TYR A 359 -22.75 4.81 -34.98
CA TYR A 359 -21.66 4.40 -34.10
C TYR A 359 -22.18 3.41 -33.04
N GLY A 360 -21.41 2.35 -32.77
CA GLY A 360 -21.84 1.30 -31.86
C GLY A 360 -22.60 0.15 -32.51
N SER A 361 -23.04 0.29 -33.77
CA SER A 361 -23.66 -0.82 -34.51
C SER A 361 -22.63 -1.83 -35.00
N LEU A 362 -22.87 -3.11 -34.68
CA LEU A 362 -22.16 -4.28 -35.17
C LEU A 362 -22.97 -5.03 -36.23
N ALA A 363 -23.91 -4.35 -36.90
CA ALA A 363 -24.57 -4.92 -38.07
C ALA A 363 -23.56 -5.12 -39.21
N SER A 364 -23.63 -6.29 -39.84
CA SER A 364 -22.84 -6.62 -41.03
C SER A 364 -23.07 -5.60 -42.14
N VAL A 365 -22.03 -5.31 -42.93
CA VAL A 365 -22.14 -4.42 -44.08
C VAL A 365 -22.50 -5.23 -45.31
N VAL A 366 -23.59 -4.86 -45.94
CA VAL A 366 -24.07 -5.47 -47.18
C VAL A 366 -23.96 -4.45 -48.30
N LEU A 367 -23.34 -4.83 -49.41
CA LEU A 367 -23.33 -4.05 -50.64
C LEU A 367 -24.27 -4.67 -51.66
N ASP A 368 -25.00 -3.82 -52.35
CA ASP A 368 -25.74 -4.22 -53.54
C ASP A 368 -24.75 -4.26 -54.72
N LYS A 369 -24.55 -5.44 -55.28
CA LYS A 369 -23.69 -5.70 -56.44
C LYS A 369 -24.56 -6.07 -57.63
N LEU A 370 -24.21 -5.52 -58.79
CA LEU A 370 -24.84 -5.90 -60.04
C LEU A 370 -24.15 -7.16 -60.57
N ASP A 371 -24.88 -8.27 -60.63
CA ASP A 371 -24.43 -9.55 -61.17
C ASP A 371 -25.03 -9.76 -62.58
N PRO A 372 -24.24 -9.59 -63.66
CA PRO A 372 -24.72 -9.80 -65.01
C PRO A 372 -24.88 -11.31 -65.29
N GLN A 373 -26.11 -11.73 -65.57
CA GLN A 373 -26.45 -13.10 -65.98
C GLN A 373 -27.08 -13.07 -67.38
N GLY A 374 -26.21 -13.13 -68.41
CA GLY A 374 -26.62 -13.00 -69.80
C GLY A 374 -27.19 -11.61 -70.11
N ASP A 375 -28.41 -11.55 -70.65
CA ASP A 375 -29.10 -10.30 -71.01
C ASP A 375 -29.79 -9.61 -69.81
N ARG A 376 -29.60 -10.13 -68.59
CA ARG A 376 -30.19 -9.58 -67.36
C ARG A 376 -29.11 -9.16 -66.37
N VAL A 377 -29.35 -8.05 -65.67
CA VAL A 377 -28.54 -7.60 -64.54
C VAL A 377 -29.34 -7.80 -63.28
N ASN A 378 -28.91 -8.71 -62.41
CA ASN A 378 -29.53 -8.96 -61.11
C ASN A 378 -28.85 -8.12 -60.04
N LEU A 379 -29.62 -7.56 -59.11
CA LEU A 379 -29.09 -6.93 -57.91
C LEU A 379 -28.88 -8.01 -56.85
N VAL A 380 -27.64 -8.33 -56.52
CA VAL A 380 -27.27 -9.31 -55.50
C VAL A 380 -26.74 -8.58 -54.27
N ARG A 381 -27.26 -8.93 -53.10
CA ARG A 381 -26.77 -8.44 -51.81
C ARG A 381 -25.61 -9.29 -51.34
N GLU A 382 -24.41 -8.71 -51.30
CA GLU A 382 -23.19 -9.37 -50.85
C GLU A 382 -22.78 -8.80 -49.48
N THR A 383 -22.64 -9.67 -48.47
CA THR A 383 -22.07 -9.27 -47.17
C THR A 383 -20.56 -9.12 -47.31
N VAL A 384 -20.07 -7.89 -47.19
CA VAL A 384 -18.64 -7.57 -47.39
C VAL A 384 -17.86 -7.60 -46.08
N VAL A 385 -18.52 -7.26 -44.96
CA VAL A 385 -17.92 -7.31 -43.64
C VAL A 385 -18.95 -7.84 -42.64
N GLU A 386 -18.56 -8.84 -41.86
CA GLU A 386 -19.36 -9.43 -40.79
C GLU A 386 -18.71 -9.16 -39.43
N PHE A 387 -19.52 -8.71 -38.46
CA PHE A 387 -19.08 -8.40 -37.10
C PHE A 387 -19.73 -9.34 -36.09
N ASP A 388 -19.59 -10.64 -36.33
CA ASP A 388 -20.14 -11.69 -35.48
C ASP A 388 -19.40 -11.80 -34.11
N ASP A 389 -19.85 -12.73 -33.26
CA ASP A 389 -19.22 -12.96 -31.96
C ASP A 389 -17.76 -13.43 -32.09
N GLY A 390 -17.39 -14.08 -33.19
CA GLY A 390 -16.02 -14.48 -33.48
C GLY A 390 -15.13 -13.27 -33.70
N TRP A 391 -15.56 -12.35 -34.56
CA TRP A 391 -14.90 -11.08 -34.80
C TRP A 391 -14.78 -10.25 -33.52
N VAL A 392 -15.85 -10.15 -32.73
CA VAL A 392 -15.85 -9.38 -31.46
C VAL A 392 -14.85 -9.96 -30.46
N ARG A 393 -14.77 -11.29 -30.30
CA ARG A 393 -13.78 -11.91 -29.42
C ARG A 393 -12.34 -11.63 -29.86
N ASN A 394 -12.08 -11.69 -31.16
CA ASN A 394 -10.76 -11.39 -31.72
C ASN A 394 -10.41 -9.91 -31.54
N ALA A 395 -11.35 -9.01 -31.84
CA ALA A 395 -11.18 -7.57 -31.64
C ALA A 395 -10.90 -7.25 -30.16
N LEU A 396 -11.66 -7.83 -29.23
CA LEU A 396 -11.42 -7.68 -27.79
C LEU A 396 -10.04 -8.17 -27.37
N GLN A 397 -9.59 -9.32 -27.89
CA GLN A 397 -8.29 -9.88 -27.56
C GLN A 397 -7.14 -8.99 -28.08
N GLU A 398 -7.26 -8.46 -29.30
CA GLU A 398 -6.28 -7.56 -29.88
C GLU A 398 -6.24 -6.19 -29.18
N GLU A 399 -7.41 -5.61 -28.86
CA GLU A 399 -7.49 -4.35 -28.11
C GLU A 399 -6.98 -4.54 -26.67
N ALA A 400 -7.31 -5.66 -26.01
CA ALA A 400 -6.78 -6.00 -24.68
C ALA A 400 -5.26 -6.21 -24.66
N GLY A 401 -4.62 -6.45 -25.80
CA GLY A 401 -3.18 -6.62 -25.92
C GLY A 401 -2.41 -5.30 -26.05
N THR A 402 -3.09 -4.18 -26.30
CA THR A 402 -2.41 -2.93 -26.72
C THR A 402 -2.94 -1.68 -26.04
N GLY A 403 -2.06 -0.70 -25.82
CA GLY A 403 -2.47 0.64 -25.42
C GLY A 403 -3.27 0.71 -24.11
N ILE A 404 -4.25 1.62 -24.07
CA ILE A 404 -5.22 1.71 -22.98
C ILE A 404 -6.07 0.44 -22.84
N GLY A 405 -6.28 -0.30 -23.94
CA GLY A 405 -7.04 -1.55 -23.91
C GLY A 405 -6.41 -2.60 -22.99
N ALA A 406 -5.08 -2.65 -22.91
CA ALA A 406 -4.35 -3.47 -21.94
C ALA A 406 -4.58 -3.03 -20.50
N VAL A 407 -4.63 -1.72 -20.25
CA VAL A 407 -4.92 -1.15 -18.93
C VAL A 407 -6.36 -1.46 -18.50
N LEU A 408 -7.32 -1.36 -19.43
CA LEU A 408 -8.73 -1.66 -19.18
C LEU A 408 -8.97 -3.17 -18.99
N ALA A 409 -8.37 -4.01 -19.81
CA ALA A 409 -8.50 -5.47 -19.71
C ALA A 409 -7.93 -6.04 -18.40
N GLY A 410 -6.86 -5.43 -17.87
CA GLY A 410 -6.27 -5.79 -16.58
C GLY A 410 -7.24 -5.67 -15.39
N GLN A 411 -8.36 -4.96 -15.55
CA GLN A 411 -9.36 -4.72 -14.52
C GLN A 411 -10.47 -5.79 -14.48
N LYS A 412 -10.31 -6.89 -15.24
CA LYS A 412 -11.16 -8.09 -15.23
C LYS A 412 -12.63 -7.86 -15.63
N GLY A 413 -12.87 -7.19 -16.75
CA GLY A 413 -14.20 -7.09 -17.37
C GLY A 413 -14.36 -5.86 -18.25
N PHE A 414 -15.59 -5.60 -18.71
CA PHE A 414 -15.96 -4.26 -19.17
C PHE A 414 -16.07 -3.35 -17.95
N VAL A 415 -15.07 -2.51 -17.78
CA VAL A 415 -15.04 -1.51 -16.73
C VAL A 415 -15.53 -0.19 -17.28
N GLU A 416 -16.31 0.53 -16.49
CA GLU A 416 -16.67 1.92 -16.78
C GLU A 416 -15.68 2.86 -16.07
N PRO A 417 -14.65 3.34 -16.77
CA PRO A 417 -13.66 4.21 -16.17
C PRO A 417 -14.29 5.54 -15.77
N SER A 418 -13.88 6.06 -14.62
CA SER A 418 -14.40 7.29 -14.04
C SER A 418 -13.28 8.28 -13.78
N ILE A 419 -13.61 9.57 -13.79
CA ILE A 419 -12.71 10.64 -13.38
C ILE A 419 -13.00 10.89 -11.90
N GLY A 420 -12.06 10.53 -11.03
CA GLY A 420 -12.20 10.71 -9.59
C GLY A 420 -11.08 11.60 -9.06
N ALA A 421 -11.35 12.37 -8.00
CA ALA A 421 -10.28 13.00 -7.24
C ALA A 421 -9.20 11.94 -6.95
N PRO A 422 -7.90 12.24 -7.07
CA PRO A 422 -6.86 11.30 -6.62
C PRO A 422 -7.24 10.82 -5.23
N GLU A 423 -7.05 9.53 -4.96
CA GLU A 423 -7.25 9.00 -3.62
C GLU A 423 -6.06 9.58 -2.92
N GLY A 424 -6.23 10.81 -2.41
CA GLY A 424 -5.20 11.52 -1.69
C GLY A 424 -4.93 10.61 -0.53
N GLY A 425 -3.92 9.74 -0.69
CA GLY A 425 -3.92 8.43 -0.07
C GLY A 425 -3.98 8.67 1.41
N LEU A 426 -5.18 8.54 1.97
CA LEU A 426 -5.66 9.23 3.18
C LEU A 426 -4.50 9.98 3.81
N LEU A 427 -4.24 11.20 3.28
CA LEU A 427 -3.01 11.94 3.55
C LEU A 427 -2.73 11.76 5.03
N TYR A 428 -1.56 11.18 5.32
CA TYR A 428 -1.01 10.81 6.61
C TYR A 428 -0.85 12.06 7.51
N GLY A 429 -1.92 12.85 7.62
CA GLY A 429 -2.06 14.08 8.35
C GLY A 429 -1.79 13.74 9.79
N SER A 430 -0.56 14.07 10.18
CA SER A 430 -0.03 13.81 11.51
C SER A 430 0.08 12.33 11.91
N LEU A 431 0.27 11.37 10.99
CA LEU A 431 0.69 10.04 11.45
C LEU A 431 1.98 10.14 12.28
N ALA A 432 2.90 11.06 11.96
CA ALA A 432 4.00 11.41 12.85
C ALA A 432 3.57 11.86 14.26
N LEU A 433 2.50 12.67 14.42
CA LEU A 433 2.02 13.13 15.73
C LEU A 433 1.25 12.02 16.45
N ARG A 434 0.33 11.34 15.76
CA ARG A 434 -0.41 10.16 16.23
C ARG A 434 0.54 9.06 16.67
N ASP A 435 1.56 8.76 15.87
CA ASP A 435 2.58 7.75 16.15
C ASP A 435 3.48 8.19 17.30
N VAL A 436 3.87 9.47 17.38
CA VAL A 436 4.56 10.03 18.56
C VAL A 436 3.70 9.90 19.82
N PHE A 437 2.40 10.19 19.76
CA PHE A 437 1.48 10.01 20.89
C PHE A 437 1.31 8.54 21.28
N PHE A 438 1.16 7.63 20.30
CA PHE A 438 1.17 6.19 20.55
C PHE A 438 2.47 5.77 21.24
N TYR A 439 3.62 6.25 20.77
CA TYR A 439 4.91 5.96 21.37
C TYR A 439 5.08 6.53 22.77
N ILE A 440 4.60 7.75 23.05
CA ILE A 440 4.61 8.33 24.40
C ILE A 440 3.77 7.46 25.34
N ILE A 441 2.57 7.05 24.92
CA ILE A 441 1.68 6.20 25.71
C ILE A 441 2.31 4.82 25.95
N LEU A 442 2.97 4.23 24.95
CA LEU A 442 3.60 2.91 25.04
C LEU A 442 4.93 2.91 25.80
N LEU A 443 5.72 3.99 25.71
CA LEU A 443 7.01 4.13 26.39
C LEU A 443 6.86 4.64 27.83
N ALA A 444 5.78 5.36 28.15
CA ALA A 444 5.53 5.89 29.49
C ALA A 444 5.69 4.82 30.60
N PRO A 445 5.16 3.59 30.49
CA PRO A 445 5.39 2.55 31.51
C PRO A 445 6.87 2.16 31.70
N ALA A 446 7.63 2.06 30.61
CA ALA A 446 9.05 1.70 30.64
C ALA A 446 9.92 2.84 31.20
N VAL A 447 9.61 4.08 30.83
CA VAL A 447 10.29 5.28 31.33
C VAL A 447 9.93 5.54 32.79
N LEU A 448 8.66 5.49 33.17
CA LEU A 448 8.21 5.68 34.55
C LEU A 448 8.78 4.61 35.49
N SER A 449 8.79 3.34 35.08
CA SER A 449 9.34 2.26 35.91
C SER A 449 10.86 2.33 36.09
N THR A 450 11.60 2.88 35.13
CA THR A 450 13.05 3.04 35.23
C THR A 450 13.45 4.33 35.96
N VAL A 451 12.70 5.43 35.80
CA VAL A 451 12.92 6.69 36.54
C VAL A 451 12.64 6.50 38.03
N TRP A 452 11.60 5.75 38.39
CA TRP A 452 11.26 5.53 39.81
C TRP A 452 12.26 4.68 40.59
N LYS A 453 13.03 3.80 39.93
CA LYS A 453 14.09 3.03 40.60
C LYS A 453 15.33 3.86 40.94
N GLY A 454 15.50 5.02 40.31
CA GLY A 454 16.68 5.88 40.50
C GLY A 454 16.47 7.01 41.51
N ILE A 455 15.24 7.25 41.96
CA ILE A 455 14.97 8.24 43.00
C ILE A 455 15.15 7.50 44.34
N PRO A 456 16.22 7.78 45.11
CA PRO A 456 16.29 7.29 46.48
C PRO A 456 15.06 7.82 47.19
N LEU A 457 14.16 6.92 47.60
CA LEU A 457 13.07 7.30 48.50
C LEU A 457 13.74 8.00 49.69
N PRO A 458 13.27 9.20 50.09
CA PRO A 458 13.82 9.88 51.25
C PRO A 458 13.82 8.87 52.39
N ASN A 459 14.97 8.68 53.02
CA ASN A 459 15.12 7.82 54.18
C ASN A 459 14.04 8.23 55.18
N LEU A 460 12.93 7.49 55.21
CA LEU A 460 11.93 7.65 56.25
C LEU A 460 12.71 7.40 57.55
N PRO A 461 12.81 8.40 58.44
CA PRO A 461 13.60 8.26 59.65
C PRO A 461 13.14 6.99 60.33
N GLY A 462 14.08 6.07 60.52
CA GLY A 462 13.82 4.74 61.04
C GLY A 462 12.94 4.88 62.28
N ARG A 463 11.72 4.33 62.21
CA ARG A 463 10.89 4.10 63.38
C ARG A 463 11.74 3.19 64.26
N GLY A 464 12.41 3.79 65.24
CA GLY A 464 13.23 3.05 66.19
C GLY A 464 12.36 1.95 66.76
N PHE A 465 12.78 0.71 66.53
CA PHE A 465 12.24 -0.42 67.27
C PHE A 465 12.56 -0.14 68.73
N ARG A 466 11.60 0.43 69.44
CA ARG A 466 11.62 0.58 70.88
C ARG A 466 11.41 -0.83 71.41
N THR A 467 12.50 -1.53 71.68
CA THR A 467 12.49 -2.73 72.49
C THR A 467 12.08 -2.31 73.90
N ASP A 468 10.78 -2.36 74.19
CA ASP A 468 10.29 -2.31 75.57
C ASP A 468 10.70 -3.62 76.25
N SER A 469 11.89 -3.62 76.84
CA SER A 469 12.22 -4.53 77.92
C SER A 469 11.70 -3.91 79.22
N ARG A 470 10.47 -4.28 79.62
CA ARG A 470 10.04 -4.14 81.01
C ARG A 470 10.05 -5.53 81.66
N ARG A 471 10.84 -5.59 82.74
CA ARG A 471 10.78 -6.56 83.83
C ARG A 471 9.43 -6.51 84.53
#